data_AF-A0A966SGP2-F1
#
_entry.id   AF-A0A966SGP2-F1
#
_cell.length_a   1.000
_cell.length_b   1.000
_cell.length_c   1.000
_cell.angle_alpha   90.00
_cell.angle_beta   90.00
_cell.angle_gamma   90.00
#
_symmetry.space_group_name_H-M   'P 1'
#
loop_
_entity.id
_entity.type
_entity.pdbx_description
1 polymer ?
#
loop_
_entity_poly.entity_id
_entity_poly.type
_entity_poly.pdbx_seq_one_letter_code
_entity_poly.pdbx_strand_id
1 'polypeptide(L)'
;MIPPCVLHEDEHLLVVNKPSGWNTHSPAPFAGEGIYDWLRHHEPRWANLAIIHRLDKETSGVLVFGKTPLANKSLTEQFERREVSKRYELVTDRPVERDEFTVETDIERVGERYAARPLTKQGTRAETHFRVAQRNRDQTWLEARPTTGRTHQIRVHAAHTGFPILGDPLYGGTATGNRLCLHAAEITFSHPASGQPVRFAAQTSMFCSAASLLRRAFIHPQETDCFRLHHGAADHHADVYVEQLSEWMLAQARQSLSADRDDDTVAVIHELGRENRLRGAFFKLLQRDVRRTKAEEATPKLLFAAEAPREFVVRENGLQFHVSLNEGYSYGLFLDQRDNRRRLLTGHVAADFAFRTPHSALRVLNCFAYTCGFSVAAAKAGAHTTSLDLSKKYLEWGKRNFTLNHLDPEAHDFIYGDVFDWLRRLAKKG
;
A
#
# COMPACT_ATOMS: atom_id res chain seq x y z
N MET A 1 -15.33 5.00 -1.65
CA MET A 1 -14.75 6.00 -0.72
C MET A 1 -13.36 6.36 -1.21
N ILE A 2 -12.78 7.47 -0.76
CA ILE A 2 -11.48 7.93 -1.26
C ILE A 2 -10.35 7.27 -0.42
N PRO A 3 -9.39 6.55 -1.01
CA PRO A 3 -8.26 5.94 -0.31
C PRO A 3 -7.41 6.98 0.43
N PRO A 4 -6.76 6.62 1.55
CA PRO A 4 -5.97 7.56 2.35
C PRO A 4 -4.86 8.31 1.60
N CYS A 5 -4.34 7.73 0.52
CA CYS A 5 -3.30 8.37 -0.29
C CYS A 5 -3.83 9.51 -1.18
N VAL A 6 -5.13 9.63 -1.42
CA VAL A 6 -5.69 10.70 -2.25
C VAL A 6 -5.85 11.96 -1.41
N LEU A 7 -5.19 13.03 -1.84
CA LEU A 7 -5.21 14.34 -1.18
C LEU A 7 -6.36 15.22 -1.69
N HIS A 8 -6.70 15.08 -2.97
CA HIS A 8 -7.75 15.85 -3.62
C HIS A 8 -8.26 15.13 -4.87
N GLU A 9 -9.56 15.27 -5.13
CA GLU A 9 -10.19 14.80 -6.37
C GLU A 9 -11.30 15.77 -6.77
N ASP A 10 -11.26 16.22 -8.02
CA ASP A 10 -12.36 16.92 -8.68
C ASP A 10 -12.64 16.31 -10.07
N GLU A 11 -13.38 17.01 -10.93
CA GLU A 11 -13.66 16.56 -12.29
C GLU A 11 -12.39 16.41 -13.15
N HIS A 12 -11.42 17.31 -12.99
CA HIS A 12 -10.25 17.47 -13.85
C HIS A 12 -8.97 16.88 -13.27
N LEU A 13 -8.85 16.79 -11.94
CA LEU A 13 -7.63 16.48 -11.22
C LEU A 13 -7.81 15.30 -10.25
N LEU A 14 -6.77 14.48 -10.15
CA LEU A 14 -6.54 13.58 -9.03
C LEU A 14 -5.16 13.87 -8.45
N VAL A 15 -5.11 14.23 -7.16
CA VAL A 15 -3.87 14.52 -6.45
C VAL A 15 -3.67 13.48 -5.36
N VAL A 16 -2.48 12.88 -5.33
CA VAL A 16 -2.14 11.81 -4.39
C VAL A 16 -0.84 12.09 -3.64
N ASN A 17 -0.72 11.58 -2.43
CA ASN A 17 0.52 11.41 -1.70
C ASN A 17 1.10 10.04 -2.07
N LYS A 18 2.04 10.03 -3.02
CA LYS A 18 2.71 8.79 -3.43
C LYS A 18 3.57 8.27 -2.27
N PRO A 19 3.38 7.03 -1.79
CA PRO A 19 4.28 6.44 -0.82
C PRO A 19 5.67 6.16 -1.43
N SER A 20 6.69 6.06 -0.58
CA SER A 20 8.02 5.59 -1.02
C SER A 20 8.03 4.09 -1.26
N GLY A 21 8.91 3.65 -2.15
CA GLY A 21 9.04 2.25 -2.56
C GLY A 21 8.14 1.89 -3.75
N TRP A 22 7.24 2.79 -4.17
CA TRP A 22 6.38 2.60 -5.35
C TRP A 22 6.80 3.48 -6.52
N ASN A 23 6.82 2.90 -7.71
CA ASN A 23 7.03 3.65 -8.94
C ASN A 23 5.82 4.56 -9.24
N THR A 24 6.04 5.59 -10.06
CA THR A 24 4.92 6.37 -10.62
C THR A 24 4.05 5.48 -11.51
N HIS A 25 4.67 4.72 -12.40
CA HIS A 25 4.06 3.70 -13.26
C HIS A 25 4.97 2.48 -13.34
N SER A 26 4.45 1.34 -13.76
CA SER A 26 5.22 0.11 -13.94
C SER A 26 6.40 0.35 -14.89
N PRO A 27 7.64 0.01 -14.49
CA PRO A 27 8.84 0.34 -15.26
C PRO A 27 9.07 -0.59 -16.46
N ALA A 28 8.44 -1.76 -16.50
CA ALA A 28 8.57 -2.75 -17.56
C ALA A 28 7.36 -3.71 -17.54
N PRO A 29 7.06 -4.40 -18.66
CA PRO A 29 6.12 -5.50 -18.64
C PRO A 29 6.48 -6.52 -17.54
N PHE A 30 5.47 -6.96 -16.76
CA PHE A 30 5.62 -7.89 -15.63
C PHE A 30 6.36 -7.34 -14.39
N ALA A 31 6.81 -6.08 -14.39
CA ALA A 31 7.21 -5.43 -13.15
C ALA A 31 5.96 -5.11 -12.30
N GLY A 32 6.14 -5.05 -10.97
CA GLY A 32 5.07 -4.68 -10.05
C GLY A 32 4.45 -3.32 -10.40
N GLU A 33 3.18 -3.16 -10.03
CA GLU A 33 2.40 -1.94 -10.26
C GLU A 33 3.08 -0.69 -9.67
N GLY A 34 2.98 0.43 -10.39
CA GLY A 34 3.15 1.76 -9.81
C GLY A 34 1.83 2.29 -9.26
N ILE A 35 1.88 3.47 -8.63
CA ILE A 35 0.66 4.12 -8.11
C ILE A 35 -0.36 4.41 -9.21
N TYR A 36 0.10 4.77 -10.42
CA TYR A 36 -0.78 4.98 -11.58
C TYR A 36 -1.56 3.70 -11.93
N ASP A 37 -0.86 2.57 -12.04
CA ASP A 37 -1.44 1.29 -12.42
C ASP A 37 -2.42 0.80 -11.34
N TRP A 38 -2.03 0.92 -10.07
CA TRP A 38 -2.90 0.58 -8.96
C TRP A 38 -4.18 1.43 -8.96
N LEU A 39 -4.08 2.76 -9.10
CA LEU A 39 -5.25 3.66 -9.09
C LEU A 39 -6.25 3.26 -10.18
N ARG A 40 -5.79 3.06 -11.42
CA ARG A 40 -6.68 2.69 -12.52
C ARG A 40 -7.30 1.30 -12.37
N HIS A 41 -6.64 0.38 -11.66
CA HIS A 41 -7.19 -0.94 -11.33
C HIS A 41 -8.07 -0.94 -10.09
N HIS A 42 -7.96 0.09 -9.25
CA HIS A 42 -8.70 0.21 -8.01
C HIS A 42 -10.12 0.73 -8.22
N GLU A 43 -10.30 1.77 -9.07
CA GLU A 43 -11.61 2.41 -9.27
C GLU A 43 -11.87 2.71 -10.77
N PRO A 44 -13.09 2.43 -11.29
CA PRO A 44 -13.44 2.71 -12.68
C PRO A 44 -13.25 4.17 -13.09
N ARG A 45 -13.57 5.11 -12.21
CA ARG A 45 -13.45 6.55 -12.46
C ARG A 45 -12.00 7.04 -12.62
N TRP A 46 -11.02 6.19 -12.32
CA TRP A 46 -9.59 6.46 -12.51
C TRP A 46 -8.99 5.64 -13.66
N ALA A 47 -9.80 4.92 -14.43
CA ALA A 47 -9.34 4.08 -15.54
C ALA A 47 -8.55 4.87 -16.61
N ASN A 48 -8.84 6.16 -16.76
CA ASN A 48 -8.33 7.05 -17.83
C ASN A 48 -7.45 8.20 -17.30
N LEU A 49 -6.75 8.01 -16.18
CA LEU A 49 -5.79 9.00 -15.69
C LEU A 49 -4.66 9.24 -16.71
N ALA A 50 -4.09 10.45 -16.71
CA ALA A 50 -2.87 10.78 -17.45
C ALA A 50 -1.73 11.15 -16.51
N ILE A 51 -0.55 10.60 -16.79
CA ILE A 51 0.70 10.92 -16.09
C ILE A 51 1.25 12.22 -16.67
N ILE A 52 1.25 13.29 -15.87
CA ILE A 52 1.78 14.60 -16.27
C ILE A 52 3.23 14.78 -15.82
N HIS A 53 3.55 14.25 -14.65
CA HIS A 53 4.89 14.27 -14.09
C HIS A 53 5.14 13.00 -13.28
N ARG A 54 6.38 12.81 -12.84
CA ARG A 54 6.81 11.60 -12.13
C ARG A 54 7.65 11.93 -10.91
N LEU A 55 7.56 11.04 -9.93
CA LEU A 55 8.48 10.93 -8.81
C LEU A 55 9.27 9.63 -8.92
N ASP A 56 10.51 9.64 -8.44
CA ASP A 56 11.31 8.43 -8.31
C ASP A 56 10.63 7.43 -7.36
N LYS A 57 10.97 6.14 -7.51
CA LYS A 57 10.43 5.05 -6.68
C LYS A 57 10.51 5.36 -5.18
N GLU A 58 11.67 5.82 -4.73
CA GLU A 58 11.98 6.09 -3.32
C GLU A 58 11.60 7.52 -2.87
N THR A 59 11.17 8.38 -3.78
CA THR A 59 10.67 9.72 -3.41
C THR A 59 9.19 9.61 -3.06
N SER A 60 8.75 10.13 -1.92
CA SER A 60 7.31 10.22 -1.60
C SER A 60 6.76 11.62 -1.86
N GLY A 61 5.44 11.80 -1.72
CA GLY A 61 4.81 13.11 -1.71
C GLY A 61 3.88 13.36 -2.88
N VAL A 62 3.58 14.63 -3.10
CA VAL A 62 2.50 15.07 -3.98
C VAL A 62 2.78 14.69 -5.44
N LEU A 63 1.83 13.98 -6.04
CA LEU A 63 1.78 13.61 -7.44
C LEU A 63 0.39 13.99 -8.00
N VAL A 64 0.36 14.49 -9.23
CA VAL A 64 -0.86 15.02 -9.87
C VAL A 64 -1.10 14.26 -11.16
N PHE A 65 -2.33 13.77 -11.32
CA PHE A 65 -2.83 13.16 -12.54
C PHE A 65 -3.95 14.02 -13.13
N GLY A 66 -3.98 14.11 -14.45
CA GLY A 66 -5.12 14.68 -15.17
C GLY A 66 -6.19 13.62 -15.40
N LYS A 67 -7.46 14.00 -15.24
CA LYS A 67 -8.64 13.13 -15.45
C LYS A 67 -9.37 13.39 -16.77
N THR A 68 -9.08 14.53 -17.43
CA THR A 68 -9.79 14.99 -18.63
C THR A 68 -8.82 15.46 -19.70
N PRO A 69 -9.19 15.42 -21.00
CA PRO A 69 -8.35 15.97 -22.07
C PRO A 69 -7.95 17.44 -21.86
N LEU A 70 -8.88 18.27 -21.35
CA LEU A 70 -8.62 19.66 -20.99
C LEU A 70 -7.51 19.77 -19.93
N ALA A 71 -7.63 18.98 -18.86
CA ALA A 71 -6.62 18.94 -17.80
C ALA A 71 -5.26 18.50 -18.32
N ASN A 72 -5.23 17.45 -19.13
CA ASN A 72 -3.99 16.88 -19.67
C ASN A 72 -3.24 17.89 -20.54
N LYS A 73 -3.96 18.62 -21.40
CA LYS A 73 -3.38 19.67 -22.24
C LYS A 73 -2.83 20.81 -21.39
N SER A 74 -3.67 21.39 -20.52
CA SER A 74 -3.29 22.56 -19.72
C SER A 74 -2.11 22.26 -18.79
N LEU A 75 -2.12 21.11 -18.10
CA LEU A 75 -1.04 20.75 -17.19
C LEU A 75 0.26 20.51 -17.96
N THR A 76 0.24 19.80 -19.09
CA THR A 76 1.42 19.60 -19.93
C THR A 76 2.05 20.95 -20.33
N GLU A 77 1.23 21.89 -20.81
CA GLU A 77 1.70 23.24 -21.18
C GLU A 77 2.30 23.99 -19.98
N GLN A 78 1.68 23.93 -18.81
CA GLN A 78 2.20 24.59 -17.59
C GLN A 78 3.56 23.98 -17.13
N PHE A 79 3.72 22.67 -17.23
CA PHE A 79 4.98 22.00 -16.90
C PHE A 79 6.09 22.34 -17.92
N GLU A 80 5.76 22.38 -19.22
CA GLU A 80 6.69 22.78 -20.29
C GLU A 80 7.15 24.22 -20.16
N ARG A 81 6.23 25.13 -19.81
CA ARG A 81 6.50 26.55 -19.56
C ARG A 81 7.14 26.83 -18.20
N ARG A 82 7.28 25.81 -17.35
CA ARG A 82 7.84 25.90 -15.98
C ARG A 82 7.06 26.86 -15.07
N GLU A 83 5.75 26.94 -15.27
CA GLU A 83 4.83 27.73 -14.45
C GLU A 83 4.46 27.00 -13.15
N VAL A 84 4.74 25.68 -13.09
CA VAL A 84 4.47 24.83 -11.93
C VAL A 84 5.58 24.99 -10.88
N SER A 85 5.21 25.44 -9.69
CA SER A 85 6.10 25.51 -8.54
C SER A 85 6.07 24.20 -7.74
N LYS A 86 7.24 23.68 -7.41
CA LYS A 86 7.41 22.45 -6.63
C LYS A 86 8.34 22.71 -5.46
N ARG A 87 7.95 22.29 -4.25
CA ARG A 87 8.80 22.30 -3.07
C ARG A 87 8.99 20.87 -2.58
N TYR A 88 10.26 20.51 -2.43
CA TYR A 88 10.68 19.26 -1.82
C TYR A 88 11.32 19.55 -0.48
N GLU A 89 11.20 18.61 0.44
CA GLU A 89 11.99 18.56 1.66
C GLU A 89 13.01 17.43 1.51
N LEU A 90 14.18 17.61 2.12
CA LEU A 90 15.21 16.57 2.24
C LEU A 90 16.03 16.72 3.52
N VAL A 91 16.67 15.62 3.91
CA VAL A 91 17.58 15.57 5.06
C VAL A 91 18.95 15.07 4.62
N THR A 92 20.02 15.63 5.18
CA THR A 92 21.39 15.14 5.03
C THR A 92 22.08 15.13 6.39
N ASP A 93 23.06 14.24 6.56
CA ASP A 93 23.97 14.19 7.71
C ASP A 93 25.30 14.92 7.45
N ARG A 94 25.41 15.61 6.30
CA ARG A 94 26.58 16.41 5.95
C ARG A 94 26.38 17.88 6.31
N PRO A 95 27.46 18.59 6.66
CA PRO A 95 27.39 20.03 6.88
C PRO A 95 27.01 20.74 5.57
N VAL A 96 26.10 21.70 5.66
CA VAL A 96 25.74 22.60 4.55
C VAL A 96 26.06 24.03 4.98
N GLU A 97 27.13 24.57 4.41
CA GLU A 97 27.70 25.87 4.80
C GLU A 97 26.79 27.05 4.47
N ARG A 98 26.14 27.00 3.30
CA ARG A 98 25.30 28.09 2.78
C ARG A 98 23.84 27.86 3.14
N ASP A 99 23.18 28.90 3.65
CA ASP A 99 21.74 28.87 3.97
C ASP A 99 20.88 28.82 2.72
N GLU A 100 21.28 29.50 1.64
CA GLU A 100 20.57 29.53 0.37
C GLU A 100 21.57 29.51 -0.79
N PHE A 101 21.31 28.69 -1.81
CA PHE A 101 22.14 28.62 -3.01
C PHE A 101 21.40 27.92 -4.16
N THR A 102 21.84 28.19 -5.38
CA THR A 102 21.33 27.55 -6.59
C THR A 102 22.42 26.69 -7.22
N VAL A 103 22.05 25.49 -7.65
CA VAL A 103 22.94 24.57 -8.37
C VAL A 103 22.44 24.45 -9.81
N GLU A 104 23.31 24.82 -10.75
CA GLU A 104 23.06 24.74 -12.19
C GLU A 104 24.11 23.87 -12.86
N THR A 105 23.68 22.75 -13.41
CA THR A 105 24.56 21.79 -14.10
C THR A 105 23.80 21.16 -15.27
N ASP A 106 24.53 20.59 -16.24
CA ASP A 106 23.93 19.61 -17.13
C ASP A 106 23.87 18.27 -16.41
N ILE A 107 22.77 17.52 -16.57
CA ILE A 107 22.65 16.16 -16.04
C ILE A 107 22.72 15.16 -17.18
N GLU A 108 23.70 14.28 -17.14
CA GLU A 108 23.88 13.20 -18.11
C GLU A 108 23.74 11.82 -17.45
N ARG A 109 23.35 10.82 -18.24
CA ARG A 109 23.32 9.43 -17.79
C ARG A 109 24.72 8.83 -17.88
N VAL A 110 25.20 8.24 -16.79
CA VAL A 110 26.50 7.55 -16.69
C VAL A 110 26.23 6.13 -16.17
N GLY A 111 26.17 5.16 -17.09
CA GLY A 111 25.76 3.78 -16.77
C GLY A 111 24.32 3.73 -16.23
N GLU A 112 24.18 3.25 -15.00
CA GLU A 112 22.89 3.16 -14.28
C GLU A 112 22.54 4.41 -13.47
N ARG A 113 23.47 5.37 -13.36
CA ARG A 113 23.29 6.60 -12.58
C ARG A 113 23.25 7.83 -13.48
N TYR A 114 23.05 8.98 -12.85
CA TYR A 114 23.14 10.28 -13.49
C TYR A 114 24.23 11.10 -12.82
N ALA A 115 24.94 11.92 -13.58
CA ALA A 115 26.01 12.78 -13.07
C ALA A 115 25.79 14.24 -13.47
N ALA A 116 26.15 15.15 -12.57
CA ALA A 116 26.23 16.57 -12.86
C ALA A 116 27.51 16.86 -13.67
N ARG A 117 27.37 17.70 -14.70
CA ARG A 117 28.44 18.18 -15.58
C ARG A 117 28.39 19.70 -15.75
N PRO A 118 29.52 20.32 -16.10
CA PRO A 118 29.52 21.73 -16.51
C PRO A 118 28.51 21.98 -17.63
N LEU A 119 27.91 23.17 -17.64
CA LEU A 119 26.92 23.56 -18.65
C LEU A 119 27.53 23.60 -20.05
N THR A 120 26.80 23.07 -21.02
CA THR A 120 27.13 23.05 -22.44
C THR A 120 25.95 23.56 -23.26
N LYS A 121 26.20 23.98 -24.51
CA LYS A 121 25.13 24.50 -25.39
C LYS A 121 24.05 23.47 -25.73
N GLN A 122 24.39 22.18 -25.70
CA GLN A 122 23.52 21.08 -26.12
C GLN A 122 23.15 20.14 -24.97
N GLY A 123 23.59 20.42 -23.75
CA GLY A 123 23.41 19.55 -22.61
C GLY A 123 22.02 19.67 -21.98
N THR A 124 21.75 18.75 -21.07
CA THR A 124 20.45 18.66 -20.40
C THR A 124 20.48 19.52 -19.14
N ARG A 125 20.30 20.85 -19.33
CA ARG A 125 20.32 21.81 -18.23
C ARG A 125 19.35 21.43 -17.12
N ALA A 126 19.85 21.49 -15.90
CA ALA A 126 19.13 21.26 -14.67
C ALA A 126 19.46 22.37 -13.66
N GLU A 127 18.43 22.86 -12.97
CA GLU A 127 18.54 23.96 -12.01
C GLU A 127 17.70 23.66 -10.77
N THR A 128 18.34 23.70 -9.60
CA THR A 128 17.69 23.47 -8.30
C THR A 128 18.13 24.53 -7.31
N HIS A 129 17.16 25.21 -6.71
CA HIS A 129 17.41 26.12 -5.59
C HIS A 129 17.25 25.37 -4.26
N PHE A 130 18.26 25.46 -3.40
CA PHE A 130 18.27 24.87 -2.07
C PHE A 130 18.22 25.96 -1.00
N ARG A 131 17.48 25.68 0.08
CA ARG A 131 17.40 26.53 1.27
C ARG A 131 17.44 25.67 2.52
N VAL A 132 18.32 25.97 3.46
CA VAL A 132 18.35 25.31 4.77
C VAL A 132 17.11 25.74 5.57
N ALA A 133 16.31 24.76 5.98
CA ALA A 133 15.14 24.97 6.80
C ALA A 133 15.48 24.89 8.30
N GLN A 134 16.32 23.91 8.68
CA GLN A 134 16.69 23.68 10.07
C GLN A 134 18.04 22.96 10.15
N ARG A 135 18.85 23.30 11.16
CA ARG A 135 20.07 22.56 11.52
C ARG A 135 19.92 21.95 12.90
N ASN A 136 20.15 20.65 12.98
CA ASN A 136 20.29 19.90 14.23
C ASN A 136 21.75 19.44 14.36
N ARG A 137 22.12 18.88 15.52
CA ARG A 137 23.51 18.48 15.80
C ARG A 137 24.11 17.54 14.75
N ASP A 138 23.31 16.59 14.26
CA ASP A 138 23.78 15.54 13.35
C ASP A 138 23.08 15.55 11.98
N GLN A 139 22.16 16.49 11.74
CA GLN A 139 21.32 16.52 10.54
C GLN A 139 20.99 17.95 10.10
N THR A 140 21.02 18.18 8.80
CA THR A 140 20.52 19.41 8.18
C THR A 140 19.27 19.10 7.35
N TRP A 141 18.22 19.88 7.59
CA TRP A 141 16.98 19.87 6.83
C TRP A 141 17.02 20.95 5.77
N LEU A 142 16.71 20.59 4.54
CA LEU A 142 16.70 21.52 3.42
C LEU A 142 15.37 21.44 2.67
N GLU A 143 14.98 22.57 2.13
CA GLU A 143 14.04 22.66 1.03
C GLU A 143 14.80 22.64 -0.29
N ALA A 144 14.24 21.95 -1.28
CA ALA A 144 14.69 22.00 -2.67
C ALA A 144 13.53 22.42 -3.58
N ARG A 145 13.79 23.41 -4.45
CA ARG A 145 12.85 23.92 -5.45
C ARG A 145 13.46 23.75 -6.83
N PRO A 146 13.16 22.65 -7.54
CA PRO A 146 13.72 22.42 -8.87
C PRO A 146 12.94 23.21 -9.93
N THR A 147 13.62 24.13 -10.63
CA THR A 147 13.08 24.89 -11.77
C THR A 147 12.84 23.98 -12.98
N THR A 148 13.71 22.98 -13.15
CA THR A 148 13.60 21.92 -14.18
C THR A 148 13.08 20.61 -13.58
N GLY A 149 12.96 19.56 -14.38
CA GLY A 149 12.44 18.24 -13.94
C GLY A 149 13.23 17.07 -14.50
N ARG A 150 14.56 17.06 -14.34
CA ARG A 150 15.41 15.97 -14.83
C ARG A 150 15.39 14.77 -13.88
N THR A 151 15.64 13.57 -14.42
CA THR A 151 15.72 12.33 -13.63
C THR A 151 16.76 12.48 -12.52
N HIS A 152 16.38 12.13 -11.28
CA HIS A 152 17.23 12.21 -10.09
C HIS A 152 17.81 13.61 -9.79
N GLN A 153 17.28 14.69 -10.38
CA GLN A 153 17.91 16.01 -10.36
C GLN A 153 18.32 16.50 -8.96
N ILE A 154 17.40 16.48 -7.99
CA ILE A 154 17.68 16.96 -6.63
C ILE A 154 18.77 16.10 -5.98
N ARG A 155 18.70 14.78 -6.16
CA ARG A 155 19.64 13.81 -5.60
C ARG A 155 21.06 14.00 -6.17
N VAL A 156 21.16 14.17 -7.49
CA VAL A 156 22.42 14.44 -8.20
C VAL A 156 23.01 15.78 -7.76
N HIS A 157 22.19 16.84 -7.70
CA HIS A 157 22.68 18.16 -7.28
C HIS A 157 23.17 18.14 -5.84
N ALA A 158 22.41 17.55 -4.91
CA ALA A 158 22.78 17.45 -3.50
C ALA A 158 24.12 16.71 -3.30
N ALA A 159 24.30 15.58 -4.00
CA ALA A 159 25.56 14.83 -3.97
C ALA A 159 26.72 15.59 -4.64
N HIS A 160 26.47 16.26 -5.77
CA HIS A 160 27.47 17.07 -6.47
C HIS A 160 28.01 18.21 -5.59
N THR A 161 27.16 18.79 -4.75
CA THR A 161 27.54 19.83 -3.79
C THR A 161 28.06 19.31 -2.45
N GLY A 162 28.28 18.00 -2.31
CA GLY A 162 28.92 17.39 -1.14
C GLY A 162 27.99 17.06 0.03
N PHE A 163 26.67 17.16 -0.14
CA PHE A 163 25.68 16.79 0.88
C PHE A 163 24.66 15.79 0.33
N PRO A 164 25.06 14.55 0.00
CA PRO A 164 24.11 13.55 -0.47
C PRO A 164 22.95 13.36 0.51
N ILE A 165 21.77 13.06 -0.05
CA ILE A 165 20.53 12.92 0.72
C ILE A 165 20.63 11.68 1.60
N LEU A 166 20.23 11.81 2.86
CA LEU A 166 20.18 10.73 3.81
C LEU A 166 19.29 9.59 3.29
N GLY A 167 19.77 8.34 3.41
CA GLY A 167 19.09 7.16 2.88
C GLY A 167 19.17 6.99 1.35
N ASP A 168 19.97 7.78 0.62
CA ASP A 168 20.16 7.61 -0.82
C ASP A 168 21.20 6.53 -1.17
N PRO A 169 20.78 5.35 -1.68
CA PRO A 169 21.72 4.26 -1.96
C PRO A 169 22.54 4.48 -3.23
N LEU A 170 22.16 5.40 -4.12
CA LEU A 170 22.83 5.61 -5.40
C LEU A 170 23.85 6.74 -5.37
N TYR A 171 23.62 7.74 -4.52
CA TYR A 171 24.37 8.99 -4.53
C TYR A 171 25.21 9.23 -3.27
N GLY A 172 25.47 8.19 -2.48
CA GLY A 172 26.40 8.25 -1.35
C GLY A 172 25.79 8.75 -0.05
N GLY A 173 24.46 8.67 0.09
CA GLY A 173 23.76 8.98 1.33
C GLY A 173 24.03 7.92 2.39
N THR A 174 24.13 8.34 3.65
CA THR A 174 24.24 7.40 4.78
C THR A 174 22.95 6.60 4.92
N ALA A 175 23.07 5.27 5.04
CA ALA A 175 21.92 4.39 5.20
C ALA A 175 21.22 4.61 6.56
N THR A 176 19.90 4.60 6.57
CA THR A 176 19.09 4.85 7.79
C THR A 176 18.27 3.65 8.25
N GLY A 177 18.27 2.55 7.50
CA GLY A 177 17.30 1.45 7.68
C GLY A 177 15.87 1.79 7.26
N ASN A 178 15.57 3.06 6.96
CA ASN A 178 14.24 3.52 6.55
C ASN A 178 14.12 3.60 5.02
N ARG A 179 14.38 4.76 4.45
CA ARG A 179 14.18 5.10 3.03
C ARG A 179 14.96 6.35 2.66
N LEU A 180 14.95 6.70 1.38
CA LEU A 180 15.40 8.01 0.90
C LEU A 180 14.60 9.13 1.60
N CYS A 181 15.32 10.02 2.29
CA CYS A 181 14.77 11.22 2.93
C CYS A 181 14.58 12.35 1.92
N LEU A 182 13.76 12.10 0.89
CA LEU A 182 13.32 13.08 -0.11
C LEU A 182 11.80 13.00 -0.27
N HIS A 183 11.12 14.13 -0.13
CA HIS A 183 9.66 14.23 -0.14
C HIS A 183 9.21 15.42 -0.98
N ALA A 184 8.34 15.18 -1.96
CA ALA A 184 7.61 16.22 -2.68
C ALA A 184 6.54 16.81 -1.76
N ALA A 185 6.93 17.76 -0.92
CA ALA A 185 6.08 18.33 0.12
C ALA A 185 4.92 19.15 -0.46
N GLU A 186 5.13 19.83 -1.59
CA GLU A 186 4.12 20.70 -2.16
C GLU A 186 4.25 20.92 -3.67
N ILE A 187 3.11 21.11 -4.32
CA ILE A 187 3.00 21.58 -5.70
C ILE A 187 1.97 22.72 -5.79
N THR A 188 2.27 23.73 -6.60
CA THR A 188 1.38 24.86 -6.89
C THR A 188 1.33 25.10 -8.40
N PHE A 189 0.13 25.26 -8.96
CA PHE A 189 -0.11 25.48 -10.38
C PHE A 189 -1.49 26.11 -10.61
N SER A 190 -1.80 26.49 -11.85
CA SER A 190 -3.11 27.04 -12.21
C SER A 190 -4.09 25.90 -12.52
N HIS A 191 -5.23 25.87 -11.86
CA HIS A 191 -6.23 24.82 -12.07
C HIS A 191 -6.68 24.79 -13.55
N PRO A 192 -6.65 23.63 -14.23
CA PRO A 192 -6.84 23.57 -15.69
C PRO A 192 -8.14 24.14 -16.25
N ALA A 193 -9.23 24.07 -15.49
CA ALA A 193 -10.54 24.59 -15.93
C ALA A 193 -10.81 26.04 -15.49
N SER A 194 -10.55 26.38 -14.22
CA SER A 194 -10.87 27.70 -13.67
C SER A 194 -9.75 28.74 -13.83
N GLY A 195 -8.53 28.31 -14.13
CA GLY A 195 -7.33 29.17 -14.17
C GLY A 195 -6.87 29.70 -12.81
N GLN A 196 -7.60 29.39 -11.72
CA GLN A 196 -7.26 29.86 -10.37
C GLN A 196 -6.03 29.11 -9.82
N PRO A 197 -5.15 29.79 -9.06
CA PRO A 197 -4.02 29.12 -8.44
C PRO A 197 -4.49 28.11 -7.38
N VAL A 198 -3.99 26.89 -7.48
CA VAL A 198 -4.23 25.81 -6.52
C VAL A 198 -2.91 25.31 -5.94
N ARG A 199 -2.95 24.92 -4.66
CA ARG A 199 -1.80 24.43 -3.90
C ARG A 199 -2.18 23.15 -3.18
N PHE A 200 -1.37 22.11 -3.35
CA PHE A 200 -1.54 20.83 -2.67
C PHE A 200 -0.27 20.49 -1.90
N ALA A 201 -0.44 20.01 -0.67
CA ALA A 201 0.65 19.64 0.21
C ALA A 201 0.45 18.24 0.80
N ALA A 202 1.56 17.55 1.04
CA ALA A 202 1.61 16.27 1.74
C ALA A 202 2.43 16.42 3.02
N GLN A 203 2.00 15.76 4.09
CA GLN A 203 2.80 15.68 5.31
C GLN A 203 4.03 14.81 5.09
N THR A 204 5.16 15.28 5.60
CA THR A 204 6.43 14.56 5.51
C THR A 204 6.35 13.20 6.21
N SER A 205 7.01 12.22 5.62
CA SER A 205 6.95 10.82 6.03
C SER A 205 8.33 10.15 5.98
N MET A 206 9.40 10.94 6.05
CA MET A 206 10.76 10.48 5.73
C MET A 206 11.36 9.53 6.79
N PHE A 207 10.85 9.55 8.01
CA PHE A 207 11.28 8.67 9.09
C PHE A 207 10.34 7.49 9.35
N CYS A 208 9.29 7.36 8.54
CA CYS A 208 8.51 6.13 8.51
C CYS A 208 9.16 5.14 7.53
N SER A 209 9.15 3.86 7.87
CA SER A 209 9.55 2.81 6.93
C SER A 209 8.67 2.84 5.68
N ALA A 210 9.26 2.53 4.52
CA ALA A 210 8.51 2.50 3.25
C ALA A 210 7.33 1.51 3.31
N ALA A 211 7.53 0.35 3.94
CA ALA A 211 6.50 -0.67 4.07
C ALA A 211 5.30 -0.22 4.92
N SER A 212 5.53 0.50 6.03
CA SER A 212 4.45 1.06 6.85
C SER A 212 3.63 2.09 6.07
N LEU A 213 4.30 2.97 5.32
CA LEU A 213 3.61 3.97 4.49
C LEU A 213 2.76 3.33 3.38
N LEU A 214 3.27 2.28 2.75
CA LEU A 214 2.53 1.54 1.72
C LEU A 214 1.26 0.92 2.28
N ARG A 215 1.32 0.29 3.46
CA ARG A 215 0.14 -0.28 4.12
C ARG A 215 -0.90 0.80 4.44
N ARG A 216 -0.46 1.93 5.00
CA ARG A 216 -1.36 3.02 5.41
C ARG A 216 -1.93 3.83 4.25
N ALA A 217 -1.25 3.86 3.10
CA ALA A 217 -1.68 4.60 1.92
C ALA A 217 -3.01 4.09 1.33
N PHE A 218 -3.30 2.79 1.48
CA PHE A 218 -4.39 2.15 0.74
C PHE A 218 -5.47 1.51 1.63
N ILE A 219 -5.20 1.31 2.92
CA ILE A 219 -6.17 0.70 3.85
C ILE A 219 -7.11 1.77 4.40
N HIS A 220 -8.39 1.69 4.03
CA HIS A 220 -9.42 2.60 4.53
C HIS A 220 -9.88 2.18 5.93
N PRO A 221 -9.55 2.91 7.02
CA PRO A 221 -9.75 2.43 8.40
C PRO A 221 -11.23 2.24 8.76
N GLN A 222 -12.13 3.00 8.13
CA GLN A 222 -13.58 2.84 8.34
C GLN A 222 -14.15 1.59 7.65
N GLU A 223 -13.45 1.00 6.69
CA GLU A 223 -13.91 -0.16 5.91
C GLU A 223 -13.07 -1.41 6.17
N THR A 224 -11.85 -1.25 6.68
CA THR A 224 -10.92 -2.35 6.91
C THR A 224 -10.16 -2.15 8.22
N ASP A 225 -10.31 -3.09 9.14
CA ASP A 225 -9.56 -3.14 10.41
C ASP A 225 -8.74 -4.42 10.56
N CYS A 226 -8.67 -5.25 9.50
CA CYS A 226 -7.79 -6.41 9.45
C CYS A 226 -6.82 -6.39 8.26
N PHE A 227 -5.52 -6.40 8.56
CA PHE A 227 -4.44 -6.34 7.56
C PHE A 227 -3.09 -6.72 8.16
N ARG A 228 -2.13 -7.07 7.30
CA ARG A 228 -0.76 -7.37 7.72
C ARG A 228 0.00 -6.08 8.06
N LEU A 229 0.51 -6.00 9.28
CA LEU A 229 1.37 -4.93 9.79
C LEU A 229 2.85 -5.19 9.52
N HIS A 230 3.27 -6.46 9.55
CA HIS A 230 4.66 -6.88 9.39
C HIS A 230 4.76 -8.20 8.62
N HIS A 231 5.68 -8.29 7.67
CA HIS A 231 5.78 -9.34 6.66
C HIS A 231 7.19 -9.91 6.49
N GLY A 232 7.72 -10.43 7.59
CA GLY A 232 8.92 -11.27 7.56
C GLY A 232 10.13 -10.51 7.01
N ALA A 233 10.89 -11.19 6.15
CA ALA A 233 12.10 -10.66 5.53
C ALA A 233 11.86 -9.37 4.72
N ALA A 234 10.63 -9.11 4.25
CA ALA A 234 10.30 -7.87 3.54
C ALA A 234 10.34 -6.63 4.46
N ASP A 235 10.17 -6.83 5.77
CA ASP A 235 10.33 -5.81 6.80
C ASP A 235 11.58 -6.07 7.67
N HIS A 236 12.59 -6.72 7.09
CA HIS A 236 13.90 -7.00 7.69
C HIS A 236 13.92 -7.92 8.92
N HIS A 237 12.82 -8.61 9.26
CA HIS A 237 12.80 -9.63 10.31
C HIS A 237 12.34 -10.98 9.77
N ALA A 238 13.28 -11.88 9.48
CA ALA A 238 12.96 -13.17 8.89
C ALA A 238 11.95 -13.97 9.74
N ASP A 239 10.98 -14.59 9.07
CA ASP A 239 9.99 -15.50 9.68
C ASP A 239 9.06 -14.90 10.74
N VAL A 240 8.98 -13.57 10.93
CA VAL A 240 8.01 -12.90 11.81
C VAL A 240 6.89 -12.25 10.99
N TYR A 241 5.63 -12.57 11.29
CA TYR A 241 4.46 -11.99 10.64
C TYR A 241 3.53 -11.42 11.69
N VAL A 242 3.10 -10.17 11.52
CA VAL A 242 2.16 -9.52 12.45
C VAL A 242 0.96 -9.03 11.67
N GLU A 243 -0.22 -9.42 12.11
CA GLU A 243 -1.50 -9.04 11.51
C GLU A 243 -2.33 -8.28 12.55
N GLN A 244 -2.88 -7.14 12.14
CA GLN A 244 -3.97 -6.50 12.86
C GLN A 244 -5.25 -7.26 12.53
N LEU A 245 -6.04 -7.56 13.56
CA LEU A 245 -7.36 -8.16 13.48
C LEU A 245 -8.27 -7.35 14.42
N SER A 246 -8.97 -6.35 13.88
CA SER A 246 -9.72 -5.37 14.66
C SER A 246 -8.81 -4.60 15.63
N GLU A 247 -9.12 -4.59 16.93
CA GLU A 247 -8.34 -3.96 17.99
C GLU A 247 -7.20 -4.84 18.54
N TRP A 248 -6.97 -6.02 17.94
CA TRP A 248 -6.00 -7.02 18.38
C TRP A 248 -4.90 -7.26 17.34
N MET A 249 -3.77 -7.83 17.76
CA MET A 249 -2.74 -8.35 16.85
C MET A 249 -2.53 -9.85 17.00
N LEU A 250 -2.29 -10.51 15.88
CA LEU A 250 -1.77 -11.87 15.84
C LEU A 250 -0.35 -11.83 15.26
N ALA A 251 0.63 -12.04 16.12
CA ALA A 251 2.02 -12.29 15.76
C ALA A 251 2.25 -13.79 15.53
N GLN A 252 2.99 -14.12 14.49
CA GLN A 252 3.29 -15.49 14.10
C GLN A 252 4.77 -15.62 13.76
N ALA A 253 5.46 -16.60 14.33
CA ALA A 253 6.87 -16.85 14.02
C ALA A 253 7.22 -18.34 14.02
N ARG A 254 8.31 -18.73 13.34
CA ARG A 254 8.76 -20.14 13.31
C ARG A 254 9.46 -20.60 14.59
N GLN A 255 9.96 -19.68 15.39
CA GLN A 255 10.65 -19.96 16.65
C GLN A 255 9.80 -19.47 17.81
N SER A 256 9.87 -20.15 18.95
CA SER A 256 9.20 -19.71 20.17
C SER A 256 9.87 -18.46 20.72
N LEU A 257 9.08 -17.51 21.23
CA LEU A 257 9.62 -16.38 21.98
C LEU A 257 10.19 -16.87 23.31
N SER A 258 11.48 -16.62 23.53
CA SER A 258 12.23 -16.88 24.75
C SER A 258 12.70 -15.57 25.35
N ALA A 259 12.73 -15.48 26.70
CA ALA A 259 13.04 -14.24 27.42
C ALA A 259 14.45 -13.69 27.14
N ASP A 260 15.39 -14.53 26.70
CA ASP A 260 16.82 -14.16 26.59
C ASP A 260 17.30 -13.95 25.13
N ARG A 261 16.51 -14.29 24.10
CA ARG A 261 16.92 -14.18 22.67
C ARG A 261 16.01 -13.32 21.79
N ASP A 262 14.81 -12.97 22.23
CA ASP A 262 13.78 -12.40 21.36
C ASP A 262 13.38 -10.94 21.69
N ASP A 263 14.31 -10.17 22.29
CA ASP A 263 14.08 -8.77 22.65
C ASP A 263 13.65 -7.94 21.43
N ASP A 264 14.30 -8.15 20.28
CA ASP A 264 13.96 -7.44 19.03
C ASP A 264 12.57 -7.79 18.49
N THR A 265 12.18 -9.07 18.49
CA THR A 265 10.86 -9.48 17.97
C THR A 265 9.74 -8.97 18.87
N VAL A 266 9.92 -9.09 20.18
CA VAL A 266 8.96 -8.59 21.16
C VAL A 266 8.87 -7.06 21.09
N ALA A 267 10.00 -6.35 20.99
CA ALA A 267 10.04 -4.91 20.82
C ALA A 267 9.28 -4.45 19.57
N VAL A 268 9.47 -5.12 18.43
CA VAL A 268 8.74 -4.83 17.19
C VAL A 268 7.24 -5.01 17.37
N ILE A 269 6.80 -6.09 18.02
CA ILE A 269 5.37 -6.33 18.28
C ILE A 269 4.81 -5.22 19.19
N HIS A 270 5.53 -4.83 20.25
CA HIS A 270 5.11 -3.75 21.13
C HIS A 270 5.06 -2.40 20.41
N GLU A 271 6.05 -2.07 19.59
CA GLU A 271 6.08 -0.85 18.79
C GLU A 271 4.90 -0.79 17.83
N LEU A 272 4.65 -1.86 17.07
CA LEU A 272 3.50 -1.96 16.17
C LEU A 272 2.18 -1.80 16.92
N GLY A 273 2.05 -2.41 18.11
CA GLY A 273 0.87 -2.27 18.95
C GLY A 273 0.63 -0.83 19.40
N ARG A 274 1.69 -0.13 19.81
CA ARG A 274 1.64 1.27 20.22
C ARG A 274 1.30 2.20 19.06
N GLU A 275 1.97 2.03 17.92
CA GLU A 275 1.76 2.85 16.71
C GLU A 275 0.33 2.74 16.18
N ASN A 276 -0.25 1.53 16.21
CA ASN A 276 -1.59 1.25 15.71
C ASN A 276 -2.67 1.32 16.80
N ARG A 277 -2.31 1.68 18.04
CA ARG A 277 -3.21 1.83 19.20
C ARG A 277 -4.04 0.57 19.49
N LEU A 278 -3.39 -0.59 19.45
CA LEU A 278 -4.03 -1.90 19.61
C LEU A 278 -4.03 -2.33 21.08
N ARG A 279 -5.07 -3.07 21.49
CA ARG A 279 -5.33 -3.41 22.90
C ARG A 279 -4.56 -4.62 23.40
N GLY A 280 -4.05 -5.45 22.50
CA GLY A 280 -3.29 -6.62 22.87
C GLY A 280 -2.73 -7.38 21.68
N ALA A 281 -1.82 -8.29 21.98
CA ALA A 281 -1.18 -9.16 21.01
C ALA A 281 -1.22 -10.62 21.44
N PHE A 282 -1.45 -11.48 20.47
CA PHE A 282 -1.34 -12.92 20.57
C PHE A 282 -0.13 -13.40 19.77
N PHE A 283 0.49 -14.47 20.21
CA PHE A 283 1.61 -15.12 19.55
C PHE A 283 1.28 -16.55 19.17
N LYS A 284 1.52 -16.91 17.92
CA LYS A 284 1.35 -18.27 17.41
C LYS A 284 2.64 -18.80 16.81
N LEU A 285 3.04 -19.99 17.22
CA LEU A 285 4.15 -20.68 16.59
C LEU A 285 3.72 -21.27 15.24
N LEU A 286 4.42 -20.91 14.17
CA LEU A 286 4.24 -21.44 12.83
C LEU A 286 4.88 -22.82 12.73
N GLN A 287 4.06 -23.86 12.92
CA GLN A 287 4.48 -25.24 12.66
C GLN A 287 4.13 -25.65 11.21
N ARG A 288 5.09 -26.26 10.51
CA ARG A 288 4.90 -26.72 9.11
C ARG A 288 4.04 -27.98 8.98
N ASP A 289 3.95 -28.80 10.04
CA ASP A 289 3.23 -30.08 10.01
C ASP A 289 1.93 -30.03 10.81
N VAL A 290 0.93 -29.37 10.23
CA VAL A 290 -0.39 -29.13 10.81
C VAL A 290 -1.11 -30.43 11.21
N ARG A 291 -0.79 -31.56 10.57
CA ARG A 291 -1.43 -32.86 10.84
C ARG A 291 -0.94 -33.49 12.14
N ARG A 292 0.22 -33.09 12.65
CA ARG A 292 0.83 -33.62 13.88
C ARG A 292 0.75 -32.65 15.07
N THR A 293 0.39 -31.39 14.83
CA THR A 293 0.24 -30.38 15.88
C THR A 293 -1.01 -30.61 16.71
N LYS A 294 -0.88 -30.67 18.04
CA LYS A 294 -2.03 -30.69 18.96
C LYS A 294 -2.75 -29.34 18.93
N ALA A 295 -4.07 -29.32 19.12
CA ALA A 295 -4.86 -28.08 19.11
C ALA A 295 -4.33 -27.02 20.11
N GLU A 296 -3.85 -27.45 21.28
CA GLU A 296 -3.24 -26.59 22.31
C GLU A 296 -1.93 -25.93 21.84
N GLU A 297 -1.11 -26.63 21.04
CA GLU A 297 0.13 -26.09 20.45
C GLU A 297 -0.15 -25.14 19.28
N ALA A 298 -1.30 -25.32 18.63
CA ALA A 298 -1.75 -24.54 17.48
C ALA A 298 -2.49 -23.24 17.89
N THR A 299 -2.90 -23.13 19.16
CA THR A 299 -3.65 -21.98 19.68
C THR A 299 -2.70 -20.83 20.02
N PRO A 300 -2.96 -19.59 19.55
CA PRO A 300 -2.18 -18.42 19.92
C PRO A 300 -2.17 -18.19 21.44
N LYS A 301 -0.99 -17.89 21.98
CA LYS A 301 -0.78 -17.53 23.39
C LYS A 301 -0.82 -16.02 23.55
N LEU A 302 -1.39 -15.52 24.65
CA LEU A 302 -1.39 -14.10 24.93
C LEU A 302 0.04 -13.59 25.21
N LEU A 303 0.44 -12.50 24.56
CA LEU A 303 1.68 -11.77 24.89
C LEU A 303 1.39 -10.66 25.90
N PHE A 304 0.42 -9.80 25.57
CA PHE A 304 -0.07 -8.73 26.45
C PHE A 304 -1.51 -8.39 26.08
N ALA A 305 -2.40 -8.23 27.07
CA ALA A 305 -3.76 -7.67 26.91
C ALA A 305 -4.37 -7.35 28.29
N ALA A 306 -5.45 -6.56 28.28
CA ALA A 306 -6.33 -6.37 29.43
C ALA A 306 -7.34 -7.52 29.60
N GLU A 307 -7.94 -8.02 28.51
CA GLU A 307 -8.84 -9.19 28.49
C GLU A 307 -9.09 -9.60 27.02
N ALA A 308 -8.79 -10.85 26.63
CA ALA A 308 -8.74 -11.28 25.24
C ALA A 308 -10.03 -12.02 24.80
N PRO A 309 -10.77 -11.55 23.76
CA PRO A 309 -11.89 -12.28 23.21
C PRO A 309 -11.42 -13.50 22.41
N ARG A 310 -12.10 -14.64 22.60
CA ARG A 310 -11.80 -15.90 21.90
C ARG A 310 -12.31 -15.92 20.46
N GLU A 311 -13.43 -15.23 20.23
CA GLU A 311 -14.04 -14.98 18.92
C GLU A 311 -14.46 -13.52 18.86
N PHE A 312 -14.27 -12.90 17.70
CA PHE A 312 -14.66 -11.51 17.46
C PHE A 312 -14.91 -11.28 15.97
N VAL A 313 -15.35 -10.07 15.63
CA VAL A 313 -15.63 -9.67 14.25
C VAL A 313 -14.54 -8.73 13.77
N VAL A 314 -14.06 -8.95 12.55
CA VAL A 314 -13.23 -8.00 11.80
C VAL A 314 -14.00 -7.42 10.64
N ARG A 315 -13.54 -6.30 10.12
CA ARG A 315 -14.09 -5.63 8.95
C ARG A 315 -13.04 -5.58 7.85
N GLU A 316 -13.46 -5.87 6.62
CA GLU A 316 -12.64 -5.68 5.42
C GLU A 316 -13.49 -5.36 4.20
N ASN A 317 -13.09 -4.30 3.47
CA ASN A 317 -13.84 -3.73 2.34
C ASN A 317 -15.32 -3.47 2.69
N GLY A 318 -15.59 -3.06 3.94
CA GLY A 318 -16.92 -2.80 4.47
C GLY A 318 -17.74 -4.04 4.83
N LEU A 319 -17.25 -5.24 4.54
CA LEU A 319 -17.84 -6.51 4.96
C LEU A 319 -17.35 -6.91 6.35
N GLN A 320 -18.14 -7.70 7.06
CA GLN A 320 -17.83 -8.19 8.40
C GLN A 320 -17.56 -9.70 8.37
N PHE A 321 -16.56 -10.16 9.12
CA PHE A 321 -16.23 -11.57 9.20
C PHE A 321 -15.96 -11.99 10.64
N HIS A 322 -16.55 -13.10 11.05
CA HIS A 322 -16.17 -13.75 12.30
C HIS A 322 -14.75 -14.32 12.17
N VAL A 323 -13.92 -14.03 13.17
CA VAL A 323 -12.60 -14.61 13.35
C VAL A 323 -12.51 -15.32 14.70
N SER A 324 -11.70 -16.36 14.77
CA SER A 324 -11.48 -17.14 16.00
C SER A 324 -10.02 -17.46 16.16
N LEU A 325 -9.48 -17.18 17.34
CA LEU A 325 -8.10 -17.50 17.67
C LEU A 325 -7.95 -18.94 18.18
N ASN A 326 -9.04 -19.63 18.52
CA ASN A 326 -8.99 -21.03 18.96
C ASN A 326 -8.75 -22.03 17.81
N GLU A 327 -8.81 -21.54 16.56
CA GLU A 327 -8.70 -22.40 15.39
C GLU A 327 -7.24 -22.62 15.04
N GLY A 328 -6.80 -23.87 15.20
CA GLY A 328 -5.38 -24.23 15.19
C GLY A 328 -4.62 -23.85 13.91
N TYR A 329 -5.24 -23.85 12.72
CA TYR A 329 -4.51 -23.54 11.48
C TYR A 329 -4.67 -22.09 11.02
N SER A 330 -5.90 -21.57 10.96
CA SER A 330 -6.22 -20.23 10.45
C SER A 330 -7.32 -19.59 11.28
N TYR A 331 -7.33 -18.26 11.37
CA TYR A 331 -8.25 -17.48 12.19
C TYR A 331 -9.58 -17.15 11.51
N GLY A 332 -9.86 -17.68 10.31
CA GLY A 332 -11.18 -17.56 9.67
C GLY A 332 -11.26 -16.61 8.48
N LEU A 333 -10.17 -15.93 8.09
CA LEU A 333 -10.16 -15.07 6.89
C LEU A 333 -8.77 -15.01 6.25
N PHE A 334 -8.70 -15.17 4.93
CA PHE A 334 -7.46 -15.00 4.16
C PHE A 334 -7.30 -13.53 3.74
N LEU A 335 -6.42 -12.80 4.40
CA LEU A 335 -6.22 -11.35 4.17
C LEU A 335 -5.56 -11.04 2.81
N ASP A 336 -4.83 -11.99 2.23
CA ASP A 336 -4.25 -11.91 0.88
C ASP A 336 -5.32 -11.90 -0.23
N GLN A 337 -6.55 -12.32 0.08
CA GLN A 337 -7.67 -12.32 -0.86
C GLN A 337 -8.47 -10.99 -0.87
N ARG A 338 -7.98 -9.93 -0.20
CA ARG A 338 -8.65 -8.61 -0.11
C ARG A 338 -9.00 -8.06 -1.49
N ASP A 339 -8.04 -8.02 -2.40
CA ASP A 339 -8.26 -7.42 -3.72
C ASP A 339 -9.27 -8.22 -4.53
N ASN A 340 -9.28 -9.55 -4.41
CA ASN A 340 -10.26 -10.40 -5.07
C ASN A 340 -11.68 -10.13 -4.56
N ARG A 341 -11.86 -9.90 -3.26
CA ARG A 341 -13.16 -9.46 -2.69
C ARG A 341 -13.54 -8.07 -3.15
N ARG A 342 -12.61 -7.11 -3.16
CA ARG A 342 -12.85 -5.74 -3.67
C ARG A 342 -13.31 -5.72 -5.12
N ARG A 343 -12.66 -6.52 -5.98
CA ARG A 343 -12.98 -6.64 -7.41
C ARG A 343 -14.42 -7.12 -7.63
N LEU A 344 -14.91 -8.07 -6.81
CA LEU A 344 -16.30 -8.50 -6.85
C LEU A 344 -17.26 -7.39 -6.48
N LEU A 345 -17.02 -6.74 -5.33
CA LEU A 345 -17.87 -5.69 -4.75
C LEU A 345 -18.03 -4.49 -5.69
N THR A 346 -16.95 -4.08 -6.31
CA THR A 346 -16.91 -2.93 -7.23
C THR A 346 -17.23 -3.29 -8.67
N GLY A 347 -17.23 -4.58 -9.01
CA GLY A 347 -17.38 -5.06 -10.39
C GLY A 347 -16.23 -4.66 -11.32
N HIS A 348 -15.08 -4.25 -10.79
CA HIS A 348 -13.95 -3.72 -11.55
C HIS A 348 -12.68 -4.51 -11.25
N VAL A 349 -12.06 -5.11 -12.26
CA VAL A 349 -10.83 -5.92 -12.08
C VAL A 349 -9.60 -5.10 -12.44
N ALA A 350 -9.64 -4.47 -13.61
CA ALA A 350 -8.62 -3.58 -14.15
C ALA A 350 -9.27 -2.66 -15.18
N ALA A 351 -8.59 -1.58 -15.57
CA ALA A 351 -9.10 -0.58 -16.52
C ALA A 351 -9.46 -1.17 -17.89
N ASP A 352 -8.75 -2.21 -18.30
CA ASP A 352 -8.83 -2.92 -19.56
C ASP A 352 -9.45 -4.32 -19.43
N PHE A 353 -10.06 -4.62 -18.28
CA PHE A 353 -10.67 -5.92 -18.01
C PHE A 353 -12.18 -5.79 -17.78
N ALA A 354 -12.95 -6.21 -18.78
CA ALA A 354 -14.40 -6.31 -18.66
C ALA A 354 -14.78 -7.51 -17.76
N PHE A 355 -15.16 -7.23 -16.52
CA PHE A 355 -15.53 -8.28 -15.56
C PHE A 355 -16.96 -8.79 -15.72
N ARG A 356 -17.90 -7.93 -16.12
CA ARG A 356 -19.32 -8.28 -16.26
C ARG A 356 -19.84 -7.90 -17.65
N THR A 357 -20.66 -8.76 -18.23
CA THR A 357 -21.56 -8.40 -19.32
C THR A 357 -22.81 -7.77 -18.71
N PRO A 358 -23.31 -6.63 -19.24
CA PRO A 358 -24.59 -6.08 -18.83
C PRO A 358 -25.68 -7.16 -18.97
N HIS A 359 -26.54 -7.29 -17.95
CA HIS A 359 -27.78 -8.10 -17.95
C HIS A 359 -27.69 -9.62 -17.67
N SER A 360 -26.55 -10.19 -17.28
CA SER A 360 -26.50 -11.60 -16.83
C SER A 360 -26.60 -11.72 -15.30
N ALA A 361 -27.42 -12.66 -14.80
CA ALA A 361 -27.44 -13.01 -13.39
C ALA A 361 -26.11 -13.68 -13.01
N LEU A 362 -25.38 -13.08 -12.07
CA LEU A 362 -24.05 -13.56 -11.69
C LEU A 362 -24.19 -14.83 -10.84
N ARG A 363 -23.55 -15.92 -11.27
CA ARG A 363 -23.45 -17.17 -10.50
C ARG A 363 -21.98 -17.45 -10.21
N VAL A 364 -21.65 -17.73 -8.95
CA VAL A 364 -20.27 -17.99 -8.51
C VAL A 364 -20.18 -19.35 -7.85
N LEU A 365 -19.33 -20.23 -8.39
CA LEU A 365 -18.92 -21.47 -7.75
C LEU A 365 -17.61 -21.25 -7.00
N ASN A 366 -17.65 -21.36 -5.67
CA ASN A 366 -16.49 -21.25 -4.81
C ASN A 366 -16.08 -22.64 -4.31
N CYS A 367 -15.14 -23.25 -5.04
CA CYS A 367 -14.48 -24.49 -4.63
C CYS A 367 -13.41 -24.15 -3.60
N PHE A 368 -13.39 -24.85 -2.46
CA PHE A 368 -12.55 -24.50 -1.29
C PHE A 368 -13.07 -23.27 -0.53
N ALA A 369 -14.38 -23.29 -0.25
CA ALA A 369 -15.06 -22.12 0.29
C ALA A 369 -14.56 -21.68 1.67
N TYR A 370 -14.01 -22.60 2.47
CA TYR A 370 -13.59 -22.35 3.85
C TYR A 370 -14.73 -21.67 4.63
N THR A 371 -14.47 -20.52 5.29
CA THR A 371 -15.45 -19.68 5.99
C THR A 371 -16.24 -18.76 5.06
N CYS A 372 -16.25 -19.05 3.76
CA CYS A 372 -17.03 -18.40 2.71
C CYS A 372 -16.73 -16.91 2.49
N GLY A 373 -15.55 -16.42 2.87
CA GLY A 373 -15.21 -14.99 2.74
C GLY A 373 -15.35 -14.43 1.31
N PHE A 374 -14.97 -15.20 0.29
CA PHE A 374 -15.17 -14.82 -1.12
C PHE A 374 -16.64 -14.89 -1.54
N SER A 375 -17.38 -15.92 -1.08
CA SER A 375 -18.81 -16.08 -1.38
C SER A 375 -19.64 -14.95 -0.79
N VAL A 376 -19.34 -14.50 0.43
CA VAL A 376 -20.00 -13.33 1.05
C VAL A 376 -19.83 -12.08 0.17
N ALA A 377 -18.61 -11.81 -0.31
CA ALA A 377 -18.36 -10.67 -1.19
C ALA A 377 -19.11 -10.81 -2.53
N ALA A 378 -19.12 -12.00 -3.12
CA ALA A 378 -19.86 -12.26 -4.36
C ALA A 378 -21.37 -12.07 -4.18
N ALA A 379 -21.93 -12.62 -3.10
CA ALA A 379 -23.34 -12.48 -2.75
C ALA A 379 -23.73 -11.01 -2.49
N LYS A 380 -22.91 -10.26 -1.74
CA LYS A 380 -23.12 -8.82 -1.55
C LYS A 380 -23.10 -8.04 -2.86
N ALA A 381 -22.32 -8.50 -3.83
CA ALA A 381 -22.26 -7.94 -5.18
C ALA A 381 -23.38 -8.44 -6.13
N GLY A 382 -24.38 -9.13 -5.59
CA GLY A 382 -25.58 -9.59 -6.29
C GLY A 382 -25.49 -10.99 -6.90
N ALA A 383 -24.45 -11.77 -6.60
CA ALA A 383 -24.30 -13.12 -7.16
C ALA A 383 -25.10 -14.16 -6.37
N HIS A 384 -25.69 -15.13 -7.07
CA HIS A 384 -26.04 -16.40 -6.44
C HIS A 384 -24.76 -17.23 -6.28
N THR A 385 -24.50 -17.79 -5.10
CA THR A 385 -23.24 -18.48 -4.81
C THR A 385 -23.46 -19.93 -4.45
N THR A 386 -22.59 -20.80 -4.95
CA THR A 386 -22.47 -22.20 -4.54
C THR A 386 -21.12 -22.38 -3.84
N SER A 387 -21.14 -22.61 -2.54
CA SER A 387 -19.96 -22.74 -1.69
C SER A 387 -19.69 -24.21 -1.37
N LEU A 388 -18.54 -24.73 -1.78
CA LEU A 388 -18.17 -26.14 -1.65
C LEU A 388 -16.92 -26.31 -0.80
N ASP A 389 -17.04 -27.09 0.28
CA ASP A 389 -15.92 -27.35 1.20
C ASP A 389 -15.97 -28.75 1.82
N LEU A 390 -14.79 -29.26 2.19
CA LEU A 390 -14.60 -30.54 2.88
C LEU A 390 -14.99 -30.50 4.37
N SER A 391 -15.30 -29.34 4.93
CA SER A 391 -15.63 -29.15 6.34
C SER A 391 -17.03 -28.58 6.53
N LYS A 392 -17.95 -29.38 7.09
CA LYS A 392 -19.27 -28.88 7.53
C LYS A 392 -19.15 -27.72 8.50
N LYS A 393 -18.19 -27.80 9.44
CA LYS A 393 -17.93 -26.75 10.43
C LYS A 393 -17.64 -25.40 9.77
N TYR A 394 -16.83 -25.38 8.71
CA TYR A 394 -16.49 -24.13 8.02
C TYR A 394 -17.62 -23.62 7.13
N LEU A 395 -18.43 -24.49 6.55
CA LEU A 395 -19.65 -24.07 5.84
C LEU A 395 -20.67 -23.44 6.79
N GLU A 396 -20.89 -24.01 7.98
CA GLU A 396 -21.77 -23.41 8.99
C GLU A 396 -21.22 -22.07 9.51
N TRP A 397 -19.90 -21.95 9.66
CA TRP A 397 -19.28 -20.65 9.91
C TRP A 397 -19.53 -19.68 8.75
N GLY A 398 -19.39 -20.15 7.50
CA GLY A 398 -19.72 -19.39 6.31
C GLY A 398 -21.15 -18.84 6.33
N LYS A 399 -22.14 -19.65 6.70
CA LYS A 399 -23.53 -19.20 6.87
C LYS A 399 -23.66 -18.08 7.92
N ARG A 400 -22.96 -18.18 9.06
CA ARG A 400 -22.90 -17.08 10.04
C ARG A 400 -22.32 -15.80 9.44
N ASN A 401 -21.27 -15.90 8.61
CA ASN A 401 -20.71 -14.75 7.91
C ASN A 401 -21.70 -14.15 6.89
N PHE A 402 -22.54 -14.96 6.24
CA PHE A 402 -23.63 -14.45 5.39
C PHE A 402 -24.63 -13.63 6.21
N THR A 403 -25.15 -14.20 7.29
CA THR A 403 -26.09 -13.51 8.20
C THR A 403 -25.49 -12.22 8.76
N LEU A 404 -24.21 -12.24 9.15
CA LEU A 404 -23.48 -11.08 9.66
C LEU A 404 -23.45 -9.91 8.65
N ASN A 405 -23.50 -10.20 7.35
CA ASN A 405 -23.51 -9.20 6.27
C ASN A 405 -24.91 -8.89 5.72
N HIS A 406 -25.96 -9.31 6.45
CA HIS A 406 -27.36 -9.19 6.07
C HIS A 406 -27.69 -9.91 4.76
N LEU A 407 -27.10 -11.08 4.55
CA LEU A 407 -27.41 -11.99 3.45
C LEU A 407 -28.15 -13.20 4.00
N ASP A 408 -29.20 -13.65 3.31
CA ASP A 408 -29.93 -14.87 3.64
C ASP A 408 -29.15 -16.09 3.15
N PRO A 409 -28.62 -16.96 4.04
CA PRO A 409 -27.90 -18.15 3.61
C PRO A 409 -28.78 -19.14 2.82
N GLU A 410 -30.09 -19.17 3.04
CA GLU A 410 -31.00 -20.10 2.35
C GLU A 410 -31.22 -19.75 0.87
N ALA A 411 -30.87 -18.52 0.47
CA ALA A 411 -30.88 -18.08 -0.92
C ALA A 411 -29.62 -18.52 -1.72
N HIS A 412 -28.74 -19.31 -1.11
CA HIS A 412 -27.45 -19.73 -1.67
C HIS A 412 -27.17 -21.21 -1.37
N ASP A 413 -26.32 -21.86 -2.18
CA ASP A 413 -25.99 -23.27 -1.96
C ASP A 413 -24.74 -23.43 -1.09
N PHE A 414 -24.82 -24.36 -0.13
CA PHE A 414 -23.68 -24.81 0.68
C PHE A 414 -23.55 -26.32 0.55
N ILE A 415 -22.47 -26.77 -0.08
CA ILE A 415 -22.25 -28.17 -0.41
C ILE A 415 -21.09 -28.71 0.40
N TYR A 416 -21.37 -29.74 1.19
CA TYR A 416 -20.34 -30.51 1.88
C TYR A 416 -19.83 -31.65 0.99
N GLY A 417 -18.51 -31.75 0.82
CA GLY A 417 -17.88 -32.90 0.19
C GLY A 417 -16.60 -32.54 -0.54
N ASP A 418 -16.01 -33.55 -1.17
CA ASP A 418 -14.81 -33.37 -1.99
C ASP A 418 -15.12 -32.59 -3.26
N VAL A 419 -14.27 -31.59 -3.53
CA VAL A 419 -14.43 -30.69 -4.68
C VAL A 419 -14.41 -31.46 -6.00
N PHE A 420 -13.49 -32.40 -6.16
CA PHE A 420 -13.31 -33.13 -7.43
C PHE A 420 -14.42 -34.14 -7.68
N ASP A 421 -14.98 -34.74 -6.63
CA ASP A 421 -16.19 -35.56 -6.73
C ASP A 421 -17.39 -34.72 -7.18
N TRP A 422 -17.60 -33.56 -6.55
CA TRP A 422 -18.74 -32.70 -6.85
C TRP A 422 -18.65 -32.04 -8.22
N LEU A 423 -17.47 -31.60 -8.65
CA LEU A 423 -17.28 -31.08 -10.01
C LEU A 423 -17.66 -32.12 -11.08
N ARG A 424 -17.28 -33.39 -10.88
CA ARG A 424 -17.70 -34.50 -11.77
C ARG A 424 -19.21 -34.73 -11.76
N ARG A 425 -19.88 -34.54 -10.62
CA ARG A 425 -21.34 -34.67 -10.50
C ARG A 425 -22.08 -33.49 -11.14
N LEU A 426 -21.60 -32.27 -10.90
CA LEU A 426 -22.18 -31.04 -11.46
C LEU A 426 -22.04 -31.05 -12.99
N ALA A 427 -20.86 -31.41 -13.52
CA ALA A 427 -20.66 -31.51 -14.98
C ALA A 427 -21.64 -32.46 -15.69
N LYS A 428 -22.15 -33.50 -14.99
CA LYS A 428 -23.16 -34.42 -15.55
C LYS A 428 -24.57 -33.84 -15.55
N LYS A 429 -24.85 -32.80 -14.78
CA LYS A 429 -26.17 -32.17 -14.66
C LYS A 429 -26.38 -31.00 -15.63
N GLY A 430 -25.36 -30.64 -16.42
CA GLY A 430 -25.32 -29.37 -17.15
C GLY A 430 -25.01 -28.21 -16.21
#